data_AF-S6GDK6-F1
#
_entry.id   AF-S6GDK6-F1
#
_cell.length_a   1.000
_cell.length_b   1.000
_cell.length_c   1.000
_cell.angle_alpha   90.00
_cell.angle_beta   90.00
_cell.angle_gamma   90.00
#
_symmetry.space_group_name_H-M   'P 1'
#
loop_
_entity.id
_entity.type
_entity.pdbx_description
1 polymer ?
#
loop_
_entity_poly.entity_id
_entity_poly.type
_entity_poly.pdbx_seq_one_letter_code
_entity_poly.pdbx_strand_id
1 'polypeptide(L)'
;MIKIGLLLLIVPCLLLMGLYLPEQSNVADCIAVGGSFDYVQQACDMQNSHSSSTFMARNTALVNSAMLLALLGFIVCVMGLYRPAK
;
A
#
# COMPACT_ATOMS: atom_id res chain seq x y z
N MET A 1 14.84 -9.69 -18.69
CA MET A 1 13.46 -9.17 -18.84
C MET A 1 12.57 -9.64 -17.71
N ILE A 2 12.43 -10.94 -17.46
CA ILE A 2 11.61 -11.46 -16.35
C ILE A 2 12.06 -10.93 -14.98
N LYS A 3 13.36 -10.93 -14.66
CA LYS A 3 13.85 -10.40 -13.36
C LYS A 3 13.42 -8.94 -13.10
N ILE A 4 13.43 -8.11 -14.14
CA ILE A 4 13.03 -6.70 -14.04
C ILE A 4 11.52 -6.61 -13.88
N GLY A 5 10.74 -7.30 -14.72
CA GLY A 5 9.29 -7.33 -14.59
C GLY A 5 8.83 -7.82 -13.22
N LEU A 6 9.49 -8.84 -12.67
CA LEU A 6 9.21 -9.38 -11.34
C LEU A 6 9.48 -8.34 -10.24
N LEU A 7 10.57 -7.59 -10.36
CA LEU A 7 10.90 -6.52 -9.42
C LEU A 7 9.86 -5.39 -9.48
N LEU A 8 9.50 -4.92 -10.68
CA LEU A 8 8.44 -3.92 -10.86
C LEU A 8 7.06 -4.41 -10.38
N LEU A 9 6.81 -5.72 -10.41
CA LEU A 9 5.57 -6.31 -9.95
C LEU A 9 5.49 -6.40 -8.42
N ILE A 10 6.55 -6.88 -7.77
CA ILE A 10 6.53 -7.24 -6.34
C ILE A 10 6.85 -6.05 -5.43
N VAL A 11 7.86 -5.25 -5.79
CA VAL A 11 8.33 -4.12 -4.95
C VAL A 11 7.21 -3.13 -4.58
N PRO A 12 6.36 -2.65 -5.51
CA PRO A 12 5.29 -1.72 -5.12
C PRO A 12 4.28 -2.35 -4.16
N CYS A 13 3.98 -3.65 -4.29
CA CYS A 13 3.10 -4.36 -3.37
C CYS A 13 3.68 -4.43 -1.96
N LEU A 14 4.96 -4.80 -1.84
CA LEU A 14 5.65 -4.85 -0.54
C LEU A 14 5.77 -3.47 0.10
N LEU A 15 6.03 -2.43 -0.71
CA LEU A 15 6.06 -1.05 -0.25
C LEU A 15 4.71 -0.62 0.34
N LEU A 16 3.62 -0.84 -0.39
CA LEU A 16 2.28 -0.51 0.11
C LEU A 16 1.94 -1.28 1.39
N MET A 17 2.29 -2.57 1.45
CA MET A 17 2.08 -3.39 2.64
C MET A 17 2.87 -2.86 3.84
N GLY A 18 4.13 -2.46 3.64
CA GLY A 18 4.98 -1.89 4.68
C GLY A 18 4.48 -0.53 5.21
N LEU A 19 3.76 0.24 4.39
CA LEU A 19 3.17 1.52 4.80
C LEU A 19 1.80 1.34 5.45
N TYR A 20 0.98 0.42 4.93
CA TYR A 20 -0.40 0.23 5.37
C TYR A 20 -0.49 -0.52 6.71
N LEU A 21 0.28 -1.59 6.89
CA LEU A 21 0.14 -2.46 8.06
C LEU A 21 0.41 -1.74 9.41
N PRO A 22 1.44 -0.89 9.55
CA PRO A 22 1.68 -0.18 10.82
C PRO A 22 0.52 0.74 11.20
N GLU A 23 -0.01 1.50 10.22
CA GLU A 23 -1.17 2.36 10.46
C GLU A 23 -2.38 1.51 10.88
N GLN A 24 -2.64 0.41 10.17
CA GLN A 24 -3.79 -0.43 10.49
C GLN A 24 -3.70 -1.01 11.90
N SER A 25 -2.51 -1.42 12.33
CA SER A 25 -2.28 -1.90 13.70
C SER A 25 -2.59 -0.81 14.72
N ASN A 26 -2.03 0.39 14.54
CA ASN A 26 -2.22 1.51 15.46
C ASN A 26 -3.69 1.94 15.56
N VAL A 27 -4.40 1.97 14.43
CA VAL A 27 -5.83 2.26 14.37
C VAL A 27 -6.62 1.19 15.12
N ALA A 28 -6.32 -0.09 14.90
CA ALA A 28 -7.00 -1.19 15.57
C ALA A 28 -6.78 -1.15 17.08
N ASP A 29 -5.55 -0.91 17.54
CA ASP A 29 -5.21 -0.79 18.96
C ASP A 29 -5.93 0.39 19.61
N CYS A 30 -6.00 1.54 18.92
CA CYS A 30 -6.71 2.72 19.41
C CYS A 30 -8.22 2.50 19.55
N ILE A 31 -8.85 1.88 18.56
CA ILE A 31 -10.27 1.56 18.59
C ILE A 31 -10.55 0.52 19.69
N ALA A 32 -9.66 -0.45 19.91
CA ALA A 32 -9.81 -1.48 20.93
C ALA A 32 -9.85 -0.92 22.36
N VAL A 33 -9.16 0.20 22.62
CA VAL A 33 -9.22 0.90 23.92
C VAL A 33 -10.36 1.93 24.00
N GLY A 34 -11.20 2.04 22.96
CA GLY A 34 -12.32 2.97 22.90
C GLY A 34 -11.94 4.39 22.49
N GLY A 35 -10.73 4.59 21.95
CA GLY A 35 -10.28 5.88 21.43
C GLY A 35 -10.70 6.13 19.98
N SER A 36 -10.34 7.31 19.48
CA SER A 36 -10.50 7.70 18.09
C SER A 36 -9.14 8.07 17.49
N PHE A 37 -8.79 7.48 16.36
CA PHE A 37 -7.48 7.69 15.75
C PHE A 37 -7.43 8.99 14.94
N ASP A 38 -6.49 9.88 15.27
CA ASP A 38 -6.19 11.09 14.51
C ASP A 38 -5.20 10.73 13.38
N TYR A 39 -5.70 10.71 12.15
CA TYR A 39 -4.88 10.40 10.96
C TYR A 39 -3.90 11.51 10.56
N VAL A 40 -4.07 12.74 11.06
CA VAL A 40 -3.16 13.86 10.81
C VAL A 40 -1.98 13.79 11.77
N GLN A 41 -2.25 13.56 13.06
CA GLN A 41 -1.21 13.44 14.09
C GLN A 41 -0.63 12.04 14.23
N GLN A 42 -1.25 11.04 13.57
CA GLN A 42 -0.87 9.62 13.66
C GLN A 42 -0.89 9.11 15.11
N ALA A 43 -1.89 9.54 15.89
CA ALA A 43 -1.98 9.29 17.32
C ALA A 43 -3.41 8.89 17.73
N CYS A 44 -3.51 8.17 18.85
CA CYS A 44 -4.79 7.84 19.44
C CYS A 44 -5.27 8.99 20.34
N ASP A 45 -6.43 9.56 20.03
CA ASP A 45 -7.09 10.58 20.83
C ASP A 45 -8.24 9.95 21.62
N MET A 46 -8.22 10.12 22.94
CA MET A 46 -9.23 9.57 23.85
C MET A 46 -10.34 10.59 24.20
N GLN A 47 -10.17 11.85 23.77
CA GLN A 47 -11.02 12.97 24.20
C GLN A 47 -11.92 13.45 23.06
N ASN A 48 -11.43 13.41 21.82
CA ASN A 48 -12.18 13.87 20.65
C ASN A 48 -12.50 12.72 19.69
N SER A 49 -13.59 12.87 18.95
CA SER A 49 -13.96 11.98 17.86
C SER A 49 -13.42 12.49 16.53
N HIS A 50 -12.63 11.67 15.86
CA HIS A 50 -12.03 11.95 14.56
C HIS A 50 -12.75 11.21 13.43
N SER A 51 -12.74 11.80 12.24
CA SER A 51 -13.36 11.19 11.06
C SER A 51 -12.55 9.99 10.58
N SER A 52 -13.20 8.84 10.45
CA SER A 52 -12.60 7.64 9.87
C SER A 52 -12.35 7.84 8.38
N SER A 53 -11.09 7.70 7.96
CA SER A 53 -10.71 7.75 6.55
C SER A 53 -9.82 6.56 6.23
N THR A 54 -9.89 6.07 4.99
CA THR A 54 -9.07 4.92 4.57
C THR A 54 -7.71 5.38 4.09
N PHE A 55 -6.68 4.55 4.28
CA PHE A 55 -5.34 4.80 3.74
C PHE A 55 -5.37 5.08 2.24
N MET A 56 -6.22 4.35 1.51
CA MET A 56 -6.39 4.48 0.05
C MET A 56 -6.92 5.86 -0.34
N ALA A 57 -7.89 6.39 0.40
CA ALA A 57 -8.48 7.70 0.11
C ALA A 57 -7.49 8.86 0.36
N ARG A 58 -6.62 8.72 1.37
CA ARG A 58 -5.60 9.73 1.70
C ARG A 58 -4.38 9.66 0.78
N ASN A 59 -3.99 8.46 0.35
CA ASN A 59 -2.78 8.22 -0.43
C ASN A 59 -3.07 7.81 -1.89
N THR A 60 -4.16 8.33 -2.46
CA THR A 60 -4.66 7.95 -3.80
C THR A 60 -3.57 7.95 -4.88
N ALA A 61 -2.72 8.97 -4.94
CA ALA A 61 -1.65 9.07 -5.93
C ALA A 61 -0.60 7.96 -5.76
N LEU A 62 -0.20 7.67 -4.52
CA LEU A 62 0.76 6.62 -4.21
C LEU A 62 0.21 5.24 -4.57
N VAL A 63 -1.03 4.95 -4.19
CA VAL A 63 -1.68 3.66 -4.46
C VAL A 63 -1.84 3.45 -5.96
N ASN A 64 -2.33 4.45 -6.69
CA ASN A 64 -2.54 4.34 -8.13
C ASN A 64 -1.23 4.20 -8.90
N SER A 65 -0.19 4.95 -8.51
CA SER A 65 1.13 4.82 -9.13
C SER A 65 1.75 3.44 -8.87
N ALA A 66 1.63 2.90 -7.65
CA ALA A 66 2.07 1.55 -7.32
C ALA A 66 1.31 0.48 -8.13
N MET A 67 -0.01 0.63 -8.32
CA MET A 67 -0.80 -0.26 -9.17
C MET A 67 -0.37 -0.19 -10.65
N LEU A 68 -0.13 1.02 -11.19
CA LEU A 68 0.38 1.19 -12.55
C LEU A 68 1.77 0.57 -12.72
N LEU A 69 2.64 0.72 -11.73
CA LEU A 69 3.97 0.12 -11.74
C LEU A 69 3.90 -1.41 -11.76
N ALA A 70 3.02 -1.98 -10.93
CA ALA A 70 2.78 -3.42 -10.88
C ALA A 70 2.23 -3.94 -12.22
N LEU A 71 1.30 -3.22 -12.85
CA LEU A 71 0.76 -3.55 -14.17
C LEU A 71 1.88 -3.56 -15.24
N LEU A 72 2.76 -2.57 -15.24
CA LEU A 72 3.92 -2.54 -16.14
C LEU A 72 4.86 -3.72 -15.89
N GLY A 73 5.11 -4.05 -14.62
CA GLY A 73 5.89 -5.23 -14.23
C GLY A 73 5.31 -6.53 -14.78
N PHE A 74 3.98 -6.69 -14.69
CA PHE A 74 3.26 -7.83 -15.26
C PHE A 74 3.44 -7.92 -16.78
N ILE A 75 3.25 -6.82 -17.51
CA ILE A 75 3.41 -6.80 -18.98
C ILE A 75 4.85 -7.17 -19.37
N VAL A 76 5.86 -6.66 -18.66
CA VAL A 76 7.27 -7.00 -18.90
C VAL A 76 7.57 -8.46 -18.59
N CYS A 77 6.97 -9.03 -17.54
CA CYS A 77 7.07 -10.45 -17.23
C CYS A 77 6.50 -11.31 -18.37
N VAL A 78 5.29 -11.00 -18.84
CA VAL A 78 4.65 -11.70 -19.95
C VAL A 78 5.51 -11.63 -21.21
N MET A 79 5.95 -10.43 -21.61
CA MET A 79 6.84 -10.27 -22.77
C MET A 79 8.16 -11.06 -22.62
N GLY A 80 8.69 -11.12 -21.39
CA GLY A 80 9.88 -11.90 -21.08
C GLY A 80 9.66 -13.42 -21.15
N LEU A 81 8.47 -13.90 -20.79
CA LEU A 81 8.09 -15.30 -20.80
C LEU A 81 7.84 -15.82 -22.22
N TYR A 82 7.19 -15.03 -23.06
CA TYR A 82 6.87 -15.39 -24.45
C TYR A 82 8.02 -15.13 -25.43
N ARG A 83 9.15 -14.58 -24.98
CA ARG A 83 10.35 -14.49 -25.80
C ARG A 83 11.05 -15.85 -25.83
N PRO A 84 11.23 -16.48 -27.00
CA PRO A 84 11.91 -17.76 -27.08
C PRO A 84 13.31 -17.64 -26.49
N ALA A 85 13.67 -18.60 -25.63
CA ALA A 85 15.06 -18.75 -25.18
C ALA A 85 15.90 -18.98 -26.44
N LYS A 86 16.86 -18.08 -26.66
CA LYS A 86 17.78 -18.15 -27.79
C LYS A 86 18.80 -19.25 -27.56
#